data_AF-A0A2X0V7E7-F1
#
_entry.id   AF-A0A2X0V7E7-F1
#
_cell.length_a   1.000
_cell.length_b   1.000
_cell.length_c   1.000
_cell.angle_alpha   90.00
_cell.angle_beta   90.00
_cell.angle_gamma   90.00
#
_symmetry.space_group_name_H-M   'P 1'
#
loop_
_entity.id
_entity.type
_entity.pdbx_description
1 polymer ?
#
loop_
_entity_poly.entity_id
_entity_poly.type
_entity_poly.pdbx_seq_one_letter_code
_entity_poly.pdbx_strand_id
1 'polypeptide(L)' 'MKSIHKWLFILFNIVYFFIDYIWVTIMPNPLLFGWLTLHMAVLLFLPILAAIVWGIYYSAFFKTQKNVP' A
#
# COMPACT_ATOMS: atom_id res chain seq x y z
N MET A 1 20.73 1.80 1.07
CA MET A 1 19.51 1.37 1.80
C MET A 1 19.82 0.10 2.58
N LYS A 2 19.42 -0.05 3.85
CA LYS A 2 19.72 -1.27 4.63
C LYS A 2 18.82 -2.43 4.20
N SER A 3 19.33 -3.66 4.24
CA SER A 3 18.60 -4.89 3.88
C SER A 3 17.21 -4.99 4.54
N ILE A 4 17.10 -4.59 5.81
CA ILE A 4 15.84 -4.62 6.56
C ILE A 4 14.72 -3.74 5.97
N HIS A 5 15.06 -2.58 5.38
CA HIS A 5 14.04 -1.69 4.78
C HIS A 5 13.47 -2.31 3.50
N LYS A 6 14.28 -3.07 2.77
CA LYS A 6 13.85 -3.81 1.58
C LYS A 6 12.86 -4.92 1.98
N TRP A 7 13.20 -5.67 3.03
CA TRP A 7 12.33 -6.72 3.57
C TRP A 7 11.00 -6.16 4.10
N LEU A 8 11.03 -5.04 4.83
CA LEU A 8 9.80 -4.37 5.29
C LEU A 8 8.93 -3.91 4.12
N PHE A 9 9.54 -3.38 3.06
CA PHE A 9 8.80 -2.98 1.86
C PHE A 9 8.16 -4.17 1.15
N ILE A 10 8.87 -5.30 1.04
CA ILE A 10 8.33 -6.53 0.46
C ILE A 10 7.16 -7.04 1.30
N LEU A 11 7.33 -7.12 2.62
CA LEU A 11 6.26 -7.54 3.54
C LEU A 11 5.04 -6.64 3.44
N PHE A 12 5.24 -5.32 3.40
CA PHE A 12 4.17 -4.34 3.19
C PHE A 12 3.39 -4.62 1.91
N ASN A 13 4.06 -4.87 0.78
CA ASN A 13 3.39 -5.16 -0.49
C ASN A 13 2.61 -6.48 -0.46
N ILE A 14 3.16 -7.53 0.17
CA ILE A 14 2.44 -8.81 0.32
C ILE A 14 1.13 -8.59 1.09
N VAL A 15 1.19 -7.88 2.21
CA VAL A 15 0.01 -7.57 3.03
C VAL A 15 -0.97 -6.67 2.28
N TYR A 16 -0.46 -5.62 1.62
CA TYR A 16 -1.26 -4.71 0.80
C TYR A 16 -2.05 -5.48 -0.27
N PHE A 17 -1.38 -6.30 -1.09
CA PHE A 17 -2.04 -7.04 -2.16
C PHE A 17 -2.98 -8.13 -1.62
N PHE A 18 -2.64 -8.76 -0.50
CA PHE A 18 -3.55 -9.69 0.17
C PHE A 18 -4.83 -8.98 0.60
N ILE A 19 -4.73 -7.78 1.17
CA ILE A 19 -5.90 -7.00 1.57
C ILE A 19 -6.73 -6.61 0.34
N ASP A 20 -6.06 -6.04 -0.66
CA ASP A 20 -6.68 -5.45 -1.86
C ASP A 20 -7.41 -6.48 -2.72
N TYR A 21 -6.82 -7.67 -2.93
CA TYR A 21 -7.35 -8.68 -3.84
C TYR A 21 -8.11 -9.83 -3.17
N ILE A 22 -7.78 -10.17 -1.92
CA ILE A 22 -8.36 -11.33 -1.25
C ILE A 22 -9.29 -10.87 -0.13
N TRP A 23 -8.77 -10.13 0.85
CA TRP A 23 -9.53 -9.77 2.05
C TRP A 23 -10.78 -8.94 1.74
N VAL A 24 -10.68 -7.95 0.84
CA VAL A 24 -11.81 -7.11 0.44
C VAL A 24 -12.98 -7.94 -0.09
N THR A 25 -12.72 -9.06 -0.77
CA THR A 25 -13.79 -9.89 -1.36
C THR A 25 -14.59 -10.70 -0.35
N ILE A 26 -14.01 -10.99 0.81
CA ILE A 26 -14.61 -11.86 1.84
C ILE A 26 -15.11 -11.09 3.06
N MET A 27 -14.67 -9.84 3.25
CA MET A 27 -15.08 -9.05 4.40
C MET A 27 -16.55 -8.57 4.25
N PRO A 28 -17.29 -8.43 5.37
CA PRO A 28 -18.63 -7.85 5.35
C PRO A 28 -18.62 -6.48 4.64
N ASN A 29 -19.66 -6.18 3.87
CA ASN A 29 -19.73 -4.92 3.10
C ASN A 29 -20.83 -3.97 3.60
N PRO A 30 -20.69 -3.39 4.82
CA PRO A 30 -21.65 -2.40 5.30
C PRO A 30 -21.58 -1.12 4.47
N LEU A 31 -22.69 -0.38 4.49
CA LEU A 31 -22.73 1.00 4.01
C LEU A 31 -22.13 1.93 5.05
N LEU A 32 -21.01 2.55 4.71
CA LEU A 32 -20.43 3.69 5.39
C LEU A 32 -21.18 4.96 4.97
N PHE A 33 -21.57 5.76 5.95
CA PHE A 33 -22.23 7.07 5.76
C PHE A 33 -23.55 7.01 4.94
N GLY A 34 -24.14 5.82 4.77
CA GLY A 34 -25.38 5.63 4.00
C GLY A 34 -25.23 5.63 2.48
N TRP A 35 -24.02 5.80 1.92
CA TRP A 35 -23.81 5.84 0.46
C TRP A 35 -22.52 5.16 -0.03
N LEU A 36 -21.50 5.00 0.82
CA LEU A 36 -20.21 4.42 0.43
C LEU A 36 -20.11 2.99 0.97
N THR A 37 -19.90 2.00 0.11
CA THR A 37 -19.68 0.63 0.60
C THR A 37 -18.28 0.50 1.20
N LEU A 38 -18.12 -0.32 2.25
CA LEU A 38 -16.80 -0.55 2.87
C LEU A 38 -15.78 -1.07 1.84
N HIS A 39 -16.21 -1.91 0.90
CA HIS A 39 -15.36 -2.40 -0.19
C HIS A 39 -14.81 -1.25 -1.03
N MET A 40 -15.67 -0.32 -1.45
CA MET A 40 -15.26 0.85 -2.22
C MET A 40 -14.37 1.80 -1.42
N ALA A 41 -14.64 1.96 -0.12
CA ALA A 41 -13.78 2.76 0.75
C ALA A 41 -12.37 2.17 0.84
N VAL A 42 -12.25 0.86 1.02
CA VAL A 42 -10.93 0.20 1.05
C VAL A 42 -10.23 0.36 -0.30
N LEU A 43 -10.90 0.10 -1.41
CA LEU A 43 -10.32 0.28 -2.76
C LEU A 43 -9.91 1.73 -3.04
N LEU A 44 -10.57 2.73 -2.44
CA LEU A 44 -10.24 4.14 -2.62
C LEU A 44 -9.06 4.59 -1.73
N PHE A 45 -9.06 4.21 -0.46
CA PHE A 45 -8.11 4.73 0.53
C PHE A 45 -6.84 3.88 0.68
N LEU A 46 -6.90 2.57 0.44
CA LEU A 46 -5.74 1.69 0.53
C LEU A 46 -4.62 2.09 -0.48
N PRO A 47 -4.92 2.44 -1.74
CA PRO A 47 -3.90 2.90 -2.69
C PRO A 47 -3.23 4.22 -2.28
N ILE A 48 -3.93 5.09 -1.55
CA ILE A 48 -3.36 6.35 -1.04
C ILE A 48 -2.24 6.05 -0.04
N LEU A 49 -2.49 5.12 0.89
CA LEU A 49 -1.47 4.68 1.85
C LEU A 49 -0.29 4.01 1.14
N ALA A 50 -0.55 3.16 0.14
CA ALA A 50 0.49 2.53 -0.66
C ALA A 50 1.34 3.56 -1.41
N ALA A 51 0.73 4.56 -2.04
CA ALA A 51 1.44 5.61 -2.76
C ALA A 51 2.40 6.41 -1.86
N ILE A 52 2.00 6.71 -0.62
CA ILE A 52 2.86 7.37 0.36
C ILE A 52 4.07 6.49 0.70
N VAL A 53 3.84 5.22 1.04
CA VAL A 53 4.92 4.28 1.42
C VAL A 53 5.89 4.05 0.25
N TRP A 54 5.35 3.87 -0.96
CA TRP A 54 6.15 3.74 -2.17
C TRP A 54 6.95 5.01 -2.47
N GLY A 55 6.33 6.19 -2.35
CA GLY A 55 7.02 7.48 -2.54
C GLY A 55 8.20 7.65 -1.58
N ILE A 56 8.02 7.32 -0.30
CA ILE A 56 9.10 7.37 0.71
C ILE A 56 10.20 6.37 0.35
N TYR A 57 9.83 5.12 0.04
CA TYR A 57 10.78 4.08 -0.29
C TYR A 57 11.60 4.42 -1.54
N TYR A 58 10.95 4.85 -2.63
CA TYR A 58 11.62 5.22 -3.86
C TYR A 58 12.48 6.48 -3.69
N SER A 59 12.00 7.50 -2.98
CA SER A 59 12.81 8.69 -2.68
C SER A 59 14.09 8.30 -1.92
N ALA A 60 14.00 7.43 -0.92
CA ALA A 60 15.16 6.92 -0.19
C ALA A 60 16.06 6.03 -1.07
N PHE A 61 15.48 5.23 -1.96
CA PHE A 61 16.21 4.41 -2.92
C PHE A 61 17.03 5.27 -3.88
N PHE A 62 16.41 6.25 -4.55
CA PHE A 62 17.09 7.14 -5.49
C PHE A 62 18.16 8.01 -4.82
N LYS A 63 17.96 8.45 -3.58
CA LYS A 63 19.01 9.15 -2.81
C LYS A 63 20.25 8.29 -2.56
N THR A 64 20.14 6.97 -2.59
CA THR A 64 21.30 6.06 -2.44
C THR A 64 22.02 5.77 -3.75
N GLN A 65 21.41 6.11 -4.88
CA GLN A 65 21.99 6.01 -6.21
C GLN A 65 22.81 7.29 -6.46
N LYS A 66 24.06 7.35 -5.98
CA LYS A 66 24.90 8.55 -6.09
C LYS A 66 25.22 9.00 -7.52
N ASN A 67 25.00 8.16 -8.54
CA ASN A 67 25.39 8.42 -9.92
C ASN A 67 24.45 7.71 -10.90
N VAL A 68 23.18 8.13 -10.98
CA VAL A 68 22.37 7.85 -12.17
C VAL A 68 21.95 9.22 -12.71
N PRO A 69 22.37 9.59 -13.93
CA PRO A 69 22.02 10.88 -14.53
C PRO A 69 20.50 11.06 -14.65
#